data_AF-A0A485M5Q8-F1
#
_entry.id   AF-A0A485M5Q8-F1
#
_cell.length_a   1.000
_cell.length_b   1.000
_cell.length_c   1.000
_cell.angle_alpha   90.00
_cell.angle_beta   90.00
_cell.angle_gamma   90.00
#
_symmetry.space_group_name_H-M   'P 1'
#
loop_
_entity.id
_entity.type
_entity.pdbx_description
1 polymer ?
#
loop_
_entity_poly.entity_id
_entity_poly.type
_entity_poly.pdbx_seq_one_letter_code
_entity_poly.pdbx_strand_id
1 'polypeptide(L)'
;MHVVVRPATCSAYEMQEEIVKQMKRFYSIKNVLDAYRPGRAWRIGYRLGGYLLIRRWARENAGYIDRLRAGYYQKDMPEASLSPKDAAAPAIP
;
A
#
# COMPACT_ATOMS: atom_id res chain seq x y z
N MET A 1 -6.72 15.87 5.85
CA MET A 1 -5.80 16.48 4.87
C MET A 1 -5.22 15.34 4.02
N HIS A 2 -5.69 15.16 2.79
CA HIS A 2 -5.23 14.10 1.87
C HIS A 2 -4.35 14.77 0.80
N VAL A 3 -3.04 14.57 0.89
CA VAL A 3 -2.08 15.19 -0.03
C VAL A 3 -1.74 14.16 -1.11
N VAL A 4 -2.16 14.43 -2.35
CA VAL A 4 -1.77 13.65 -3.52
C VAL A 4 -0.58 14.35 -4.15
N VAL A 5 0.61 13.77 -3.97
CA VAL A 5 1.85 14.30 -4.57
C VAL A 5 2.03 13.64 -5.94
N ARG A 6 2.23 14.44 -7.00
CA ARG A 6 2.78 13.94 -8.27
C ARG A 6 4.30 14.11 -8.24
N PRO A 7 5.07 13.03 -8.03
CA PRO A 7 6.51 13.17 -7.97
C PRO A 7 7.06 13.40 -9.38
N ALA A 8 7.81 14.49 -9.57
CA ALA A 8 8.44 14.84 -10.85
C ALA A 8 9.68 13.99 -11.16
N THR A 9 10.26 13.32 -10.15
CA THR A 9 11.58 12.66 -10.24
C THR A 9 11.58 11.22 -9.71
N CYS A 10 10.43 10.66 -9.35
CA CYS A 10 10.31 9.31 -8.79
C CYS A 10 9.66 8.38 -9.80
N SER A 11 10.28 7.22 -10.05
CA SER A 11 9.64 6.17 -10.84
C SER A 11 8.44 5.57 -10.10
N ALA A 12 7.46 5.04 -10.84
CA ALA A 12 6.31 4.35 -10.23
C ALA A 12 6.75 3.20 -9.31
N TYR A 13 7.86 2.54 -9.66
CA TYR A 13 8.48 1.50 -8.84
C TYR A 13 8.99 2.06 -7.50
N GLU A 14 9.81 3.10 -7.50
CA GLU A 14 10.36 3.72 -6.28
C GLU A 14 9.25 4.23 -5.36
N MET A 15 8.20 4.81 -5.93
CA MET A 15 7.06 5.29 -5.15
C MET A 15 6.34 4.14 -4.45
N GLN A 16 6.05 3.06 -5.19
CA GLN A 16 5.39 1.88 -4.64
C GLN A 16 6.28 1.15 -3.62
N GLU A 17 7.59 1.07 -3.87
CA GLU A 17 8.55 0.47 -2.94
C GLU A 17 8.59 1.24 -1.61
N GLU A 18 8.66 2.56 -1.62
CA GLU A 18 8.67 3.37 -0.41
C GLU A 18 7.34 3.30 0.35
N ILE A 19 6.19 3.30 -0.33
CA ILE A 19 4.88 3.10 0.31
C ILE A 19 4.85 1.76 1.05
N VAL A 20 5.23 0.67 0.37
CA VAL A 20 5.23 -0.67 0.96
C VAL A 20 6.21 -0.77 2.13
N LYS A 21 7.36 -0.11 2.03
CA LYS A 21 8.36 -0.04 3.10
C LYS A 21 7.84 0.69 4.33
N GLN A 22 7.19 1.85 4.16
CA GLN A 22 6.58 2.58 5.29
C GLN A 22 5.44 1.79 5.92
N MET A 23 4.62 1.12 5.10
CA MET A 23 3.56 0.24 5.59
C MET A 23 4.12 -0.95 6.39
N LYS A 24 5.13 -1.65 5.87
CA LYS A 24 5.80 -2.74 6.60
C LYS A 24 6.41 -2.27 7.92
N ARG A 25 6.99 -1.07 7.96
CA ARG A 25 7.53 -0.46 9.19
C ARG A 25 6.44 -0.16 10.21
N PHE A 26 5.35 0.46 9.77
CA PHE A 26 4.22 0.81 10.65
C PHE A 26 3.56 -0.43 11.26
N TYR A 27 3.36 -1.48 10.46
CA TYR A 27 2.77 -2.75 10.89
C TYR A 27 3.81 -3.77 11.38
N SER A 28 5.05 -3.37 11.67
CA SER A 28 6.04 -4.33 12.17
C SER A 28 5.67 -4.81 13.58
N ILE A 29 5.76 -6.12 13.82
CA ILE A 29 5.37 -6.76 15.08
C ILE A 29 6.07 -6.12 16.29
N LYS A 30 7.34 -5.71 16.15
CA LYS A 30 8.09 -5.00 17.21
C LYS A 30 7.36 -3.73 17.66
N ASN A 31 6.96 -2.87 16.72
CA ASN A 31 6.22 -1.65 16.98
C ASN A 31 4.77 -1.88 17.46
N VAL A 32 4.22 -3.07 17.20
CA VAL A 32 2.89 -3.46 17.70
C VAL A 32 2.96 -3.84 19.18
N LEU A 33 3.97 -4.63 19.55
CA LEU A 33 4.16 -5.10 20.92
C LEU A 33 4.62 -3.97 21.85
N ASP A 34 5.49 -3.06 21.37
CA ASP A 34 5.91 -1.88 22.13
C ASP A 34 4.75 -0.93 22.46
N ALA A 35 3.66 -0.97 21.69
CA ALA A 35 2.47 -0.18 21.94
C ALA A 35 1.48 -0.85 22.92
N TYR A 36 1.81 -2.01 23.48
CA TYR A 36 0.91 -2.72 24.39
C TYR A 36 0.73 -1.95 25.70
N ARG A 37 -0.53 -1.61 25.99
CA ARG A 37 -0.97 -1.07 27.28
C ARG A 37 -2.18 -1.87 27.77
N PRO A 38 -2.28 -2.17 29.08
CA PRO A 38 -3.47 -2.82 29.64
C PRO A 38 -4.74 -2.05 29.24
N GLY A 39 -5.78 -2.78 28.82
CA GLY A 39 -7.06 -2.18 28.37
C GLY A 39 -7.11 -1.73 26.89
N ARG A 40 -6.04 -1.94 26.10
CA ARG A 40 -6.01 -1.57 24.66
C ARG A 40 -5.62 -2.72 23.73
N ALA A 41 -5.87 -3.96 24.14
CA ALA A 41 -5.53 -5.17 23.37
C ALA A 41 -6.13 -5.19 21.95
N TRP A 42 -7.30 -4.56 21.75
CA TRP A 42 -7.91 -4.43 20.42
C TRP A 42 -6.97 -3.74 19.40
N ARG A 43 -6.15 -2.77 19.82
CA ARG A 43 -5.20 -2.08 18.92
C ARG A 43 -4.12 -3.03 18.39
N ILE A 44 -3.72 -4.01 19.19
CA ILE A 44 -2.79 -5.04 18.73
C ILE A 44 -3.45 -5.89 17.65
N GLY A 45 -4.71 -6.30 17.86
CA GLY A 45 -5.46 -7.07 16.88
C GLY A 45 -5.52 -6.38 15.51
N TYR A 46 -5.86 -5.08 15.49
CA TYR A 46 -5.88 -4.31 14.23
C TYR A 46 -4.51 -4.18 13.58
N ARG A 47 -3.46 -3.95 14.37
CA ARG A 47 -2.10 -3.87 13.83
C ARG A 47 -1.58 -5.21 13.32
N LEU A 48 -1.94 -6.31 13.98
CA LEU A 48 -1.61 -7.66 13.53
C LEU A 48 -2.36 -7.98 12.22
N GLY A 49 -3.63 -7.57 12.12
CA GLY A 49 -4.41 -7.68 10.88
C GLY A 49 -3.75 -6.95 9.72
N GLY A 50 -3.30 -5.71 9.93
CA GLY A 50 -2.57 -4.95 8.90
C GLY A 50 -1.23 -5.59 8.50
N TYR A 51 -0.51 -6.19 9.45
CA TYR A 51 0.72 -6.94 9.16
C TYR A 51 0.45 -8.13 8.22
N LEU A 52 -0.59 -8.93 8.52
CA LEU A 52 -0.99 -10.06 7.69
C LEU A 52 -1.47 -9.60 6.31
N LEU A 53 -2.25 -8.51 6.27
CA LEU A 53 -2.76 -7.93 5.03
C LEU A 53 -1.61 -7.51 4.11
N ILE A 54 -0.63 -6.75 4.61
CA ILE A 54 0.52 -6.31 3.81
C ILE A 54 1.36 -7.50 3.35
N ARG A 55 1.58 -8.47 4.22
CA ARG A 55 2.37 -9.66 3.90
C ARG A 55 1.66 -10.55 2.86
N ARG A 56 0.33 -10.57 2.86
CA ARG A 56 -0.47 -11.25 1.83
C ARG A 56 -0.43 -10.47 0.52
N TRP A 57 -0.72 -9.17 0.57
CA TRP A 57 -0.68 -8.28 -0.59
C TRP A 57 0.68 -8.33 -1.29
N ALA A 58 1.79 -8.27 -0.54
CA ALA A 58 3.14 -8.31 -1.10
C ALA A 58 3.48 -9.64 -1.78
N ARG A 59 2.88 -10.75 -1.34
CA ARG A 59 3.03 -12.06 -2.01
C ARG A 59 2.21 -12.11 -3.29
N GLU A 60 0.95 -11.67 -3.23
CA GLU A 60 0.04 -11.68 -4.39
C GLU A 60 0.47 -10.71 -5.48
N ASN A 61 1.13 -9.61 -5.11
CA ASN A 61 1.54 -8.53 -6.02
C ASN A 61 3.05 -8.54 -6.33
N ALA A 62 3.79 -9.61 -5.98
CA ALA A 62 5.22 -9.70 -6.28
C ALA A 62 5.50 -9.47 -7.78
N GLY A 63 4.75 -10.14 -8.66
CA GLY A 63 4.87 -9.95 -10.11
C GLY A 63 4.38 -8.59 -10.63
N TYR A 64 3.59 -7.83 -9.86
CA TYR A 64 3.27 -6.44 -10.20
C TYR A 64 4.48 -5.52 -9.92
N ILE A 65 5.13 -5.70 -8.78
CA ILE A 65 6.34 -4.96 -8.42
C ILE A 65 7.48 -5.25 -9.39
N ASP A 66 7.65 -6.52 -9.81
CA ASP A 66 8.65 -6.90 -10.80
C ASP A 66 8.40 -6.24 -12.17
N ARG A 67 7.13 -6.15 -12.60
CA ARG A 67 6.74 -5.43 -13.83
C ARG A 67 7.01 -3.93 -13.72
N LEU A 68 6.75 -3.33 -12.57
CA LEU A 68 7.09 -1.93 -12.32
C LEU A 68 8.60 -1.69 -12.38
N ARG A 69 9.39 -2.58 -11.77
CA ARG A 69 10.87 -2.51 -11.79
C ARG A 69 11.41 -2.63 -13.22
N ALA A 70 10.83 -3.50 -14.03
CA ALA A 70 11.22 -3.70 -15.42
C ALA A 70 10.75 -2.56 -16.37
N GLY A 71 10.10 -1.52 -15.85
CA GLY A 71 9.76 -0.33 -16.66
C GLY A 71 8.58 -0.53 -17.61
N TYR A 72 7.78 -1.59 -17.46
CA TYR A 72 6.63 -1.91 -18.33
C TYR A 72 5.50 -0.86 -18.34
N TYR A 73 5.63 0.21 -17.54
CA TYR A 73 4.70 1.33 -17.50
C TYR A 73 5.30 2.62 -18.11
N GLN A 74 6.07 2.50 -19.19
CA GLN A 74 6.45 3.65 -20.00
C GLN A 74 5.48 3.89 -21.17
N LYS A 75 4.73 4.98 -21.00
CA LYS A 75 4.42 6.03 -21.99
C LYS A 75 3.16 5.96 -22.89
N ASP A 76 2.39 4.88 -22.96
CA ASP A 76 1.19 4.86 -23.84
C ASP A 76 -0.08 4.29 -23.17
N MET A 77 -0.49 4.81 -22.00
CA MET A 77 -1.88 4.62 -21.57
C MET A 77 -2.72 5.80 -22.07
N PRO A 78 -3.58 5.63 -23.10
CA PRO A 78 -4.64 6.58 -23.33
C PRO A 78 -5.51 6.64 -22.07
N GLU A 79 -5.83 7.86 -21.64
CA GLU A 79 -6.62 8.23 -20.46
C GLU A 79 -7.94 7.43 -20.29
N ALA A 80 -8.38 6.77 -21.35
CA ALA A 80 -9.56 5.91 -21.44
C ALA A 80 -9.46 4.52 -20.78
N SER A 81 -8.29 4.08 -20.27
CA SER A 81 -8.18 2.75 -19.64
C SER A 81 -8.48 2.72 -18.14
N LEU A 82 -8.89 3.84 -17.53
CA LEU A 82 -9.54 3.83 -16.23
C LEU A 82 -10.94 3.23 -16.39
N SER A 83 -11.04 1.90 -16.28
CA SER A 83 -12.32 1.21 -16.30
C SER A 83 -13.22 1.74 -15.18
N PRO A 84 -14.51 2.04 -15.42
CA PRO A 84 -15.44 2.55 -14.40
C PRO A 84 -15.58 1.66 -13.16
N LYS A 85 -15.14 0.40 -13.23
CA LYS A 85 -15.17 -0.54 -12.11
C LYS A 85 -14.24 -0.16 -10.96
N ASP A 86 -13.12 0.51 -11.24
CA ASP A 86 -12.16 0.92 -10.20
C ASP A 86 -12.53 2.26 -9.55
N ALA A 87 -13.48 3.00 -10.14
CA ALA A 87 -14.04 4.24 -9.60
C ALA A 87 -15.17 4.01 -8.58
N ALA A 88 -15.70 2.79 -8.49
CA ALA A 88 -16.76 2.41 -7.55
C ALA A 88 -16.18 2.07 -6.17
N ALA A 89 -15.59 3.05 -5.50
CA ALA A 89 -15.57 3.02 -4.05
C ALA A 89 -17.04 3.09 -3.58
N PRO A 90 -17.52 2.18 -2.71
CA PRO A 90 -18.87 2.29 -2.19
C PRO A 90 -18.96 3.63 -1.45
N ALA A 91 -19.90 4.48 -1.88
CA ALA A 91 -20.31 5.64 -1.11
C ALA A 91 -20.71 5.13 0.29
N ILE A 92 -19.87 5.43 1.27
CA ILE A 92 -20.20 5.22 2.68
C ILE A 92 -21.34 6.20 2.98
N PRO A 93 -22.45 5.72 3.58
CA PRO A 93 -23.69 6.49 3.74
C PRO A 93 -23.52 7.81 4.49
#